data_AF-A0A3D5AV97-F1
#
_entry.id   AF-A0A3D5AV97-F1
#
_cell.length_a   1.000
_cell.length_b   1.000
_cell.length_c   1.000
_cell.angle_alpha   90.00
_cell.angle_beta   90.00
_cell.angle_gamma   90.00
#
_symmetry.space_group_name_H-M   'P 1'
#
loop_
_entity.id
_entity.type
_entity.pdbx_description
1 polymer ?
#
loop_
_entity_poly.entity_id
_entity_poly.type
_entity_poly.pdbx_seq_one_letter_code
_entity_poly.pdbx_strand_id
1 'polypeptide(L)'
;MTQKYVKAVISDTPDEAALPVLEGALGPSAVDIQTLYARYGLLAYDPGFRSTASCKSAITFVDGDNGVLLYRGYPIEELAEHSDFVEVAYLLMNGELPTPEQRKTFDLLIGQSNLLHEQIMNFFRGFRRDAHPMAVMVGVV
;
A
#
# COMPACT_ATOMS: atom_id res chain seq x y z
N MET A 1 38.66 -7.42 -14.10
CA MET A 1 38.01 -6.66 -13.02
C MET A 1 38.02 -7.52 -11.77
N THR A 2 38.59 -7.04 -10.68
CA THR A 2 38.67 -7.79 -9.41
C THR A 2 37.33 -7.71 -8.71
N GLN A 3 36.64 -8.84 -8.56
CA GLN A 3 35.33 -8.90 -7.91
C GLN A 3 35.48 -8.57 -6.42
N LYS A 4 34.73 -7.58 -5.93
CA LYS A 4 34.64 -7.23 -4.52
C LYS A 4 33.35 -7.81 -3.95
N TYR A 5 33.37 -8.24 -2.69
CA TYR A 5 32.22 -8.82 -2.00
C TYR A 5 31.90 -8.03 -0.74
N VAL A 6 30.62 -7.95 -0.38
CA VAL A 6 30.13 -7.32 0.86
C VAL A 6 29.60 -8.44 1.76
N LYS A 7 29.99 -8.44 3.04
CA LYS A 7 29.46 -9.33 4.06
C LYS A 7 28.70 -8.49 5.09
N ALA A 8 27.43 -8.82 5.29
CA ALA A 8 26.62 -8.24 6.37
C ALA A 8 26.67 -9.14 7.60
N VAL A 9 26.73 -8.55 8.80
CA VAL A 9 26.66 -9.24 10.09
C VAL A 9 25.56 -8.56 10.90
N ILE A 10 24.66 -9.34 11.50
CA ILE A 10 23.62 -8.84 12.39
C ILE A 10 24.21 -8.84 13.82
N SER A 11 24.18 -7.69 14.48
CA SER A 11 24.70 -7.50 15.84
C SER A 11 23.79 -6.58 16.64
N ASP A 12 23.64 -6.85 17.93
CA ASP A 12 22.79 -6.07 18.84
C ASP A 12 23.46 -4.77 19.34
N THR A 13 24.78 -4.64 19.13
CA THR A 13 25.54 -3.45 19.51
C THR A 13 25.50 -2.40 18.40
N PRO A 14 25.15 -1.13 18.70
CA PRO A 14 25.23 -0.06 17.71
C PRO A 14 26.69 0.25 17.40
N ASP A 15 27.13 -0.15 16.22
CA ASP A 15 28.40 0.28 15.62
C ASP A 15 28.13 1.52 14.74
N GLU A 16 29.08 2.45 14.64
CA GLU A 16 29.00 3.58 13.70
C GLU A 16 28.84 3.10 12.24
N ALA A 17 29.35 1.90 11.96
CA ALA A 17 29.21 1.22 10.68
C ALA A 17 27.87 0.45 10.51
N ALA A 18 27.05 0.28 11.54
CA ALA A 18 25.84 -0.52 11.42
C ALA A 18 24.74 0.23 10.65
N LEU A 19 23.99 -0.53 9.83
CA LEU A 19 22.72 -0.10 9.26
C LEU A 19 21.59 -0.57 10.18
N PRO A 20 20.64 0.30 10.56
CA PRO A 20 19.53 -0.10 11.42
C PRO A 20 18.66 -1.18 10.78
N VAL A 21 18.16 -2.11 11.60
CA VAL A 21 17.10 -3.04 11.20
C VAL A 21 15.76 -2.47 11.68
N LEU A 22 14.79 -2.45 10.77
CA LEU A 22 13.43 -2.00 10.99
C LEU A 22 12.53 -3.23 11.11
N GLU A 23 11.89 -3.39 12.26
CA GLU A 23 10.93 -4.47 12.51
C GLU A 23 9.50 -3.98 12.23
N GLY A 24 8.73 -4.82 11.54
CA GLY A 24 7.28 -4.66 11.39
C GLY A 24 6.55 -5.38 12.52
N ALA A 25 5.27 -5.06 12.71
CA ALA A 25 4.40 -5.84 13.59
C ALA A 25 4.21 -7.28 13.07
N LEU A 26 4.24 -7.45 11.75
CA LEU A 26 4.16 -8.71 11.02
C LEU A 26 5.13 -8.68 9.84
N GLY A 27 5.55 -9.87 9.38
CA GLY A 27 6.41 -10.03 8.21
C GLY A 27 7.91 -9.91 8.50
N PRO A 28 8.75 -9.93 7.45
CA PRO A 28 10.20 -9.89 7.58
C PRO A 28 10.71 -8.50 7.96
N SER A 29 11.78 -8.45 8.75
CA SER A 29 12.48 -7.20 9.06
C SER A 29 13.19 -6.63 7.83
N ALA A 30 13.24 -5.30 7.73
CA ALA A 30 13.90 -4.59 6.64
C ALA A 30 15.18 -3.90 7.14
N VAL A 31 16.21 -3.78 6.29
CA VAL A 31 17.40 -3.00 6.61
C VAL A 31 17.22 -1.57 6.11
N ASP A 32 17.46 -0.59 6.97
CA ASP A 32 17.47 0.82 6.58
C ASP A 32 18.74 1.16 5.81
N ILE A 33 18.62 1.26 4.49
CA ILE A 33 19.71 1.56 3.56
C ILE A 33 19.78 3.04 3.15
N GLN A 34 19.05 3.96 3.81
CA GLN A 34 19.05 5.38 3.45
C GLN A 34 20.43 6.03 3.49
N THR A 35 21.29 5.59 4.42
CA THR A 35 22.65 6.11 4.60
C THR A 35 23.71 5.34 3.81
N LEU A 36 23.32 4.31 3.04
CA LEU A 36 24.23 3.39 2.36
C LEU A 36 25.19 4.12 1.39
N TYR A 37 24.67 5.06 0.59
CA TYR A 37 25.49 5.82 -0.34
C TYR A 37 26.41 6.82 0.38
N ALA A 38 25.88 7.55 1.36
CA ALA A 38 26.64 8.58 2.08
C ALA A 38 27.79 7.99 2.91
N ARG A 39 27.59 6.79 3.49
CA ARG A 39 28.59 6.14 4.35
C ARG A 39 29.55 5.24 3.57
N TYR A 40 29.06 4.55 2.53
CA TYR A 40 29.82 3.49 1.86
C TYR A 40 30.05 3.71 0.36
N GLY A 41 29.44 4.74 -0.24
CA GLY A 41 29.48 4.95 -1.69
C GLY A 41 28.80 3.83 -2.49
N LEU A 42 27.90 3.07 -1.85
CA LEU A 42 27.19 1.94 -2.45
C LEU A 42 25.73 2.31 -2.72
N LEU A 43 25.17 1.75 -3.79
CA LEU A 43 23.74 1.83 -4.12
C LEU A 43 23.13 0.43 -4.03
N ALA A 44 21.87 0.37 -3.62
CA ALA A 44 21.07 -0.84 -3.74
C ALA A 44 20.71 -1.03 -5.22
N TYR A 45 20.90 -2.25 -5.72
CA TYR A 45 20.52 -2.61 -7.08
C TYR A 45 19.51 -3.76 -7.03
N ASP A 46 18.23 -3.43 -7.20
CA ASP A 46 17.10 -4.36 -7.15
C ASP A 46 16.07 -3.98 -8.23
N PRO A 47 16.31 -4.35 -9.50
CA PRO A 47 15.37 -4.06 -10.58
C PRO A 47 14.05 -4.80 -10.34
N GLY A 48 12.98 -4.03 -10.11
CA GLY A 48 11.65 -4.56 -9.80
C GLY A 48 11.32 -4.63 -8.31
N PHE A 49 12.19 -4.12 -7.43
CA PHE A 49 11.93 -3.93 -5.99
C PHE A 49 11.50 -5.21 -5.25
N ARG A 50 12.05 -6.37 -5.61
CA ARG A 50 11.65 -7.65 -5.00
C ARG A 50 12.12 -7.81 -3.56
N SER A 51 13.20 -7.15 -3.20
CA SER A 51 13.84 -7.21 -1.87
C SER A 51 13.91 -5.84 -1.21
N THR A 52 13.17 -4.87 -1.72
CA THR A 52 13.20 -3.48 -1.26
C THR A 52 11.84 -3.08 -0.68
N ALA A 53 11.81 -2.84 0.62
CA ALA A 53 10.65 -2.23 1.27
C ALA A 53 10.65 -0.71 1.02
N SER A 54 9.73 -0.22 0.17
CA SER A 54 9.68 1.20 -0.23
C SER A 54 8.96 2.11 0.76
N CYS A 55 8.04 1.57 1.57
CA CYS A 55 7.27 2.35 2.53
C CYS A 55 6.92 1.53 3.78
N LYS A 56 6.56 2.24 4.85
CA LYS A 56 5.88 1.65 6.02
C LYS A 56 4.39 1.77 5.79
N SER A 57 3.65 0.68 6.00
CA SER A 57 2.20 0.65 5.84
C SER A 57 1.55 -0.09 7.01
N ALA A 58 0.36 0.37 7.40
CA ALA A 58 -0.50 -0.27 8.39
C ALA A 58 -1.88 -0.59 7.79
N ILE A 59 -1.99 -0.69 6.46
CA ILE A 59 -3.26 -0.88 5.74
C ILE A 59 -3.53 -2.35 5.48
N THR A 60 -2.63 -3.04 4.78
CA THR A 60 -2.80 -4.42 4.35
C THR A 60 -1.54 -5.22 4.61
N PHE A 61 -1.69 -6.46 5.06
CA PHE A 61 -0.63 -7.43 5.20
C PHE A 61 -0.94 -8.67 4.36
N VAL A 62 0.08 -9.21 3.69
CA VAL A 62 -0.01 -10.40 2.85
C VAL A 62 1.10 -11.36 3.22
N ASP A 63 0.75 -12.60 3.51
CA ASP A 63 1.68 -13.73 3.61
C ASP A 63 1.26 -14.78 2.57
N GLY A 64 2.01 -14.83 1.48
CA GLY A 64 1.71 -15.74 0.37
C GLY A 64 1.98 -17.21 0.67
N ASP A 65 2.89 -17.51 1.60
CA ASP A 65 3.25 -18.89 1.95
C ASP A 65 2.17 -19.54 2.81
N ASN A 66 1.61 -18.75 3.75
CA ASN A 66 0.52 -19.19 4.61
C ASN A 66 -0.88 -18.86 4.06
N GLY A 67 -0.97 -18.14 2.94
CA GLY A 67 -2.24 -17.73 2.33
C GLY A 67 -3.03 -16.73 3.16
N VAL A 68 -2.36 -15.86 3.91
CA VAL A 68 -2.99 -14.89 4.81
C VAL A 68 -3.10 -13.52 4.14
N LEU A 69 -4.29 -12.94 4.15
CA LEU A 69 -4.56 -11.56 3.71
C LEU A 69 -5.31 -10.82 4.81
N LEU A 70 -4.71 -9.77 5.36
CA LEU A 70 -5.29 -8.96 6.43
C LEU A 70 -5.52 -7.52 5.97
N TYR A 71 -6.69 -6.95 6.24
CA TYR A 71 -6.98 -5.52 6.14
C TYR A 71 -7.11 -4.93 7.53
N ARG A 72 -6.24 -3.97 7.88
CA ARG A 72 -6.13 -3.37 9.22
C ARG A 72 -6.06 -4.42 10.36
N GLY A 73 -5.52 -5.60 10.06
CA GLY A 73 -5.41 -6.73 10.99
C GLY A 73 -6.57 -7.74 10.94
N TYR A 74 -7.67 -7.45 10.25
CA TYR A 74 -8.79 -8.37 10.08
C TYR A 74 -8.56 -9.31 8.89
N PRO A 75 -8.75 -10.63 9.05
CA PRO A 75 -8.73 -11.58 7.94
C PRO A 75 -9.76 -11.22 6.86
N ILE A 76 -9.39 -11.38 5.60
CA ILE A 76 -10.27 -11.04 4.48
C ILE A 76 -11.55 -11.88 4.47
N GLU A 77 -11.47 -13.12 4.95
CA GLU A 77 -12.60 -14.06 5.02
C GLU A 77 -13.67 -13.55 5.99
N GLU A 78 -13.24 -13.01 7.14
CA GLU A 78 -14.16 -12.43 8.13
C GLU A 78 -14.84 -11.16 7.58
N LEU A 79 -14.07 -10.30 6.91
CA LEU A 79 -14.63 -9.09 6.29
C LEU A 79 -15.61 -9.42 5.16
N ALA A 80 -15.32 -10.44 4.36
CA ALA A 80 -16.19 -10.84 3.25
C ALA A 80 -17.50 -11.48 3.73
N GLU A 81 -17.48 -12.22 4.85
CA GLU A 81 -18.66 -12.88 5.40
C GLU A 81 -19.52 -11.94 6.27
N HIS A 82 -18.91 -10.98 6.96
CA HIS A 82 -19.57 -10.20 8.01
C HIS A 82 -19.65 -8.69 7.77
N SER A 83 -18.99 -8.15 6.74
CA SER A 83 -18.99 -6.72 6.44
C SER A 83 -19.41 -6.44 5.00
N ASP A 84 -19.79 -5.20 4.74
CA ASP A 84 -20.07 -4.72 3.38
C ASP A 84 -18.92 -3.87 2.80
N PHE A 85 -19.04 -3.52 1.51
CA PHE A 85 -18.04 -2.71 0.83
C PHE A 85 -17.80 -1.35 1.50
N VAL A 86 -18.86 -0.72 2.02
CA VAL A 86 -18.77 0.63 2.56
C VAL A 86 -18.07 0.62 3.92
N GLU A 87 -18.36 -0.38 4.76
CA GLU A 87 -17.66 -0.63 6.02
C GLU A 87 -16.18 -0.92 5.80
N VAL A 88 -15.84 -1.75 4.81
CA VAL A 88 -14.44 -2.04 4.45
C VAL A 88 -13.74 -0.81 3.87
N ALA A 89 -14.42 -0.01 3.04
CA ALA A 89 -13.87 1.25 2.53
C ALA A 89 -13.58 2.23 3.69
N TYR A 90 -14.49 2.34 4.65
CA TYR A 90 -14.28 3.13 5.86
C TYR A 90 -13.09 2.60 6.67
N LEU A 91 -12.99 1.28 6.87
CA LEU A 91 -11.89 0.63 7.57
C LEU A 91 -10.53 0.95 6.93
N LEU A 92 -10.44 0.85 5.60
CA LEU A 92 -9.20 1.13 4.87
C LEU A 92 -8.80 2.60 4.98
N MET A 93 -9.76 3.53 4.89
CA MET A 93 -9.50 4.97 4.99
C MET A 93 -9.16 5.42 6.42
N ASN A 94 -9.90 4.94 7.43
CA ASN A 94 -9.85 5.47 8.79
C ASN A 94 -9.05 4.59 9.77
N GLY A 95 -8.79 3.33 9.44
CA GLY A 95 -7.98 2.42 10.25
C GLY A 95 -8.77 1.48 11.15
N GLU A 96 -10.02 1.79 11.45
CA GLU A 96 -10.90 1.02 12.34
C GLU A 96 -12.29 0.83 11.73
N LEU A 97 -13.02 -0.19 12.18
CA LEU A 97 -14.40 -0.43 11.75
C LEU A 97 -15.32 0.71 12.23
N PRO A 98 -16.29 1.15 11.41
CA PRO A 98 -17.15 2.26 11.78
C PRO A 98 -18.11 1.89 12.92
N THR A 99 -18.40 2.85 13.79
CA THR A 99 -19.59 2.77 14.66
C THR A 99 -20.87 2.94 13.83
N PRO A 100 -22.06 2.56 14.33
CA PRO A 100 -23.31 2.73 13.60
C PRO A 100 -23.59 4.19 13.16
N GLU A 101 -23.19 5.16 13.97
CA GLU A 101 -23.32 6.59 13.65
C GLU A 101 -22.34 7.03 12.56
N GLN A 102 -21.09 6.55 12.62
CA GLN A 102 -20.07 6.81 11.60
C GLN A 102 -20.46 6.18 10.26
N ARG A 103 -20.96 4.94 10.28
CA ARG A 103 -21.45 4.24 9.08
C ARG A 103 -22.54 5.06 8.38
N LYS A 104 -23.58 5.46 9.13
CA LYS A 104 -24.68 6.27 8.58
C LYS A 104 -24.19 7.60 8.00
N THR A 105 -23.22 8.23 8.65
CA THR A 105 -22.63 9.50 8.17
C THR A 105 -21.84 9.27 6.88
N PHE A 106 -21.05 8.20 6.83
CA PHE A 106 -20.23 7.86 5.66
C PHE A 106 -21.11 7.48 4.45
N ASP A 107 -22.17 6.71 4.66
CA ASP A 107 -23.18 6.40 3.64
C ASP A 107 -23.78 7.67 3.03
N LEU A 108 -24.14 8.64 3.88
CA LEU A 108 -24.70 9.92 3.44
C LEU A 108 -23.68 10.74 2.63
N LEU A 109 -22.42 10.78 3.05
CA LEU A 109 -21.34 11.47 2.33
C LEU A 109 -21.09 10.87 0.94
N ILE A 110 -21.06 9.54 0.83
CA ILE A 110 -20.95 8.85 -0.46
C ILE A 110 -22.15 9.17 -1.34
N GLY A 111 -23.36 9.07 -0.78
CA GLY A 111 -24.60 9.37 -1.51
C GLY A 111 -24.68 10.81 -2.03
N GLN A 112 -24.15 11.77 -1.28
CA GLN A 112 -24.11 13.19 -1.68
C GLN A 112 -23.02 13.48 -2.73
N SER A 113 -21.96 12.68 -2.78
CA SER A 113 -20.80 12.89 -3.66
C SER A 113 -20.81 12.03 -4.91
N ASN A 114 -21.88 11.27 -5.16
CA ASN A 114 -21.96 10.35 -6.31
C ASN A 114 -22.35 11.02 -7.64
N LEU A 115 -22.89 12.23 -7.60
CA LEU A 115 -23.29 12.98 -8.80
C LEU A 115 -22.08 13.69 -9.40
N LEU A 116 -21.89 13.50 -10.70
CA LEU A 116 -20.87 14.21 -11.47
C LEU A 116 -21.42 15.51 -12.05
N HIS A 117 -20.55 16.50 -12.18
CA HIS A 117 -20.91 17.75 -12.85
C HIS A 117 -21.19 17.49 -14.35
N GLU A 118 -22.27 18.07 -14.89
CA GLU A 118 -22.73 17.84 -16.28
C GLU A 118 -21.66 18.12 -17.35
N GLN A 119 -20.70 19.01 -17.07
CA GLN A 119 -19.59 19.28 -17.99
C GLN A 119 -18.74 18.04 -18.28
N ILE A 120 -18.67 17.07 -17.36
CA ILE A 120 -17.95 15.81 -17.56
C ILE A 120 -18.60 14.99 -18.69
N MET A 121 -19.92 15.11 -18.90
CA MET A 121 -20.62 14.41 -19.99
C MET A 121 -20.13 14.84 -21.38
N ASN A 122 -19.69 16.09 -21.53
CA ASN A 122 -19.08 16.55 -22.79
C ASN A 122 -17.74 15.87 -23.05
N PHE A 123 -16.96 15.62 -21.98
CA PHE A 123 -15.69 14.93 -22.07
C PHE A 123 -15.88 13.46 -22.49
N PHE A 124 -16.86 12.76 -21.91
CA PHE A 124 -17.22 11.39 -22.33
C PHE A 124 -17.63 11.30 -23.81
N ARG A 125 -18.33 12.32 -24.34
CA ARG A 125 -18.73 12.37 -25.76
C ARG A 125 -17.55 12.56 -26.73
N GLY A 126 -16.40 13.01 -26.24
CA GLY A 126 -15.18 13.16 -27.04
C GLY A 126 -14.50 11.83 -27.39
N PHE A 127 -14.80 10.75 -26.66
CA PHE A 127 -14.25 9.43 -26.95
C PHE A 127 -14.99 8.73 -28.09
N ARG A 128 -14.25 7.90 -28.84
CA ARG A 128 -14.88 6.95 -29.76
C ARG A 128 -15.74 5.96 -28.98
N ARG A 129 -16.81 5.46 -29.60
CA ARG A 129 -17.73 4.47 -29.00
C ARG A 129 -17.08 3.13 -28.69
N ASP A 130 -15.97 2.81 -29.35
CA ASP A 130 -15.17 1.59 -29.16
C ASP A 130 -13.92 1.83 -28.29
N ALA A 131 -13.80 3.01 -27.66
CA ALA A 131 -12.69 3.29 -26.76
C ALA A 131 -12.69 2.31 -25.58
N HIS A 132 -11.51 1.80 -25.24
CA HIS A 132 -11.35 0.89 -24.12
C HIS A 132 -11.76 1.57 -22.80
N PRO A 133 -12.59 0.96 -21.94
CA PRO A 133 -13.10 1.61 -20.72
C PRO A 133 -12.01 2.18 -19.81
N MET A 134 -10.87 1.48 -19.65
CA MET A 134 -9.73 2.00 -18.88
C MET A 134 -9.12 3.28 -19.49
N ALA A 135 -9.09 3.41 -20.81
CA ALA A 135 -8.58 4.63 -21.46
C ALA A 135 -9.54 5.81 -21.25
N VAL A 136 -10.85 5.53 -21.25
CA VAL A 136 -11.87 6.52 -20.91
C VAL A 136 -11.75 6.95 -19.45
N MET A 137 -11.60 5.99 -18.52
CA MET A 137 -11.44 6.28 -17.09
C MET A 137 -10.20 7.14 -16.81
N VAL A 138 -9.03 6.77 -17.34
CA VAL A 138 -7.78 7.53 -17.17
C VAL A 138 -7.82 8.91 -17.84
N GLY A 139 -8.62 9.08 -18.90
CA GLY A 139 -8.79 10.39 -19.51
C GLY A 139 -9.68 11.32 -18.69
N VAL A 140 -10.67 10.77 -17.98
CA VAL A 140 -11.69 11.54 -17.25
C VAL A 140 -11.24 11.90 -15.83
N VAL A 141 -10.52 11.00 -15.16
CA VAL A 141 -10.04 11.12 -13.77
C VAL A 141 -8.60 11.64 -13.76
#